data_AF-A0A3M4BHY4-F1
#
_entry.id   AF-A0A3M4BHY4-F1
#
_cell.length_a   1.000
_cell.length_b   1.000
_cell.length_c   1.000
_cell.angle_alpha   90.00
_cell.angle_beta   90.00
_cell.angle_gamma   90.00
#
_symmetry.space_group_name_H-M   'P 1'
#
loop_
_entity.id
_entity.type
_entity.pdbx_description
1 polymer ?
#
loop_
_entity_poly.entity_id
_entity_poly.type
_entity_poly.pdbx_seq_one_letter_code
_entity_poly.pdbx_strand_id
1 'polypeptide(L)'
;MQRSTGVAMSDYGCMLRAYRRTIVDAMLACRERSTFIPILANSFARHTTEMLVEHAEREHGDSKYSPMRLVNLMFDLITCMTTTPLRLLSIIGFSMALLGVLFAALLIVLRLIFGATWAGDGTFVLFAVLFVFTGGQFIGMGLLGEYLGRMYSDVRARPRFFIEKVCAAHPRSPPTASILL
;
A
#
# COMPACT_ATOMS: atom_id res chain seq x y z
N MET A 1 2.83 -8.88 12.09
CA MET A 1 3.18 -7.48 12.46
C MET A 1 3.59 -7.34 13.95
N GLN A 2 4.08 -8.40 14.60
CA GLN A 2 4.47 -8.38 16.02
C GLN A 2 6.00 -8.49 16.23
N ARG A 3 6.73 -8.87 15.16
CA ARG A 3 8.19 -9.10 15.20
C ARG A 3 9.04 -7.87 14.85
N SER A 4 8.45 -6.77 14.41
CA SER A 4 9.21 -5.58 13.96
C SER A 4 9.26 -4.44 14.99
N THR A 5 8.35 -4.40 15.96
CA THR A 5 8.17 -3.23 16.86
C THR A 5 8.39 -3.56 18.34
N GLY A 6 8.61 -4.83 18.72
CA GLY A 6 8.99 -5.22 20.08
C GLY A 6 7.95 -4.96 21.18
N VAL A 7 6.79 -4.38 20.86
CA VAL A 7 5.73 -4.02 21.82
C VAL A 7 4.42 -4.64 21.36
N ALA A 8 3.83 -5.49 22.21
CA ALA A 8 2.53 -6.09 21.98
C ALA A 8 1.43 -5.10 22.42
N MET A 9 0.90 -4.33 21.47
CA MET A 9 -0.36 -3.62 21.63
C MET A 9 -1.52 -4.45 21.08
N SER A 10 -2.62 -4.52 21.82
CA SER A 10 -3.84 -5.22 21.40
C SER A 10 -4.77 -4.30 20.61
N ASP A 11 -4.71 -2.97 20.81
CA ASP A 11 -5.63 -2.02 20.18
C ASP A 11 -4.89 -0.82 19.53
N TYR A 12 -4.58 -0.99 18.25
CA TYR A 12 -4.05 0.10 17.41
C TYR A 12 -5.13 1.07 16.91
N GLY A 13 -6.42 0.80 17.17
CA GLY A 13 -7.57 1.58 16.68
C GLY A 13 -8.03 2.71 17.61
N CYS A 14 -7.82 2.60 18.93
CA CYS A 14 -8.28 3.62 19.89
C CYS A 14 -7.61 4.99 19.68
N MET A 15 -8.35 6.04 19.32
CA MET A 15 -7.78 7.38 19.08
C MET A 15 -7.38 8.15 20.35
N LEU A 16 -7.82 7.72 21.53
CA LEU A 16 -7.45 8.35 22.80
C LEU A 16 -6.05 7.92 23.22
N ARG A 17 -5.07 8.82 23.09
CA ARG A 17 -3.66 8.52 23.37
C ARG A 17 -2.95 9.69 24.06
N ALA A 18 -2.04 9.34 24.95
CA ALA A 18 -1.14 10.28 25.58
C ALA A 18 0.31 9.99 25.16
N TYR A 19 1.01 11.02 24.69
CA TYR A 19 2.41 10.92 24.30
C TYR A 19 3.27 11.81 25.19
N ARG A 20 4.47 11.34 25.53
CA ARG A 20 5.48 12.19 26.17
C ARG A 20 6.01 13.21 25.16
N ARG A 21 6.30 14.42 25.62
CA ARG A 21 6.83 15.51 24.77
C ARG A 21 8.07 15.08 23.97
N THR A 22 8.99 14.35 24.59
CA THR A 22 10.21 13.85 23.94
C THR A 22 9.93 12.94 22.74
N ILE A 23 8.84 12.17 22.77
CA ILE A 23 8.42 11.30 21.66
C ILE A 23 7.84 12.17 20.54
N VAL A 24 7.03 13.18 20.88
CA VAL A 24 6.48 14.13 19.90
C VAL A 24 7.59 14.88 19.17
N ASP A 25 8.61 15.37 19.90
CA ASP A 25 9.75 16.08 19.32
C ASP A 25 10.56 15.17 18.38
N ALA A 26 10.78 13.91 18.76
CA ALA A 26 11.43 12.91 17.90
C ALA A 26 10.62 12.62 16.63
N MET A 27 9.30 12.50 16.75
CA MET A 27 8.40 12.31 15.60
C MET A 27 8.39 13.51 14.66
N LEU A 28 8.48 14.74 15.20
CA LEU A 28 8.57 15.97 14.39
C LEU A 28 9.92 16.10 13.68
N ALA A 29 11.00 15.55 14.26
CA ALA A 29 12.31 15.49 13.63
C ALA A 29 12.38 14.46 12.48
N CYS A 30 11.50 13.46 12.49
CA CYS A 30 11.40 12.47 11.41
C CYS A 30 10.82 13.10 10.14
N ARG A 31 11.57 13.02 9.03
CA ARG A 31 11.10 13.40 7.69
C ARG A 31 10.23 12.33 7.02
N GLU A 32 9.86 11.28 7.76
CA GLU A 32 9.05 10.18 7.25
C GLU A 32 7.60 10.61 6.97
N ARG A 33 7.13 10.24 5.77
CA ARG A 33 5.79 10.56 5.25
C ARG A 33 4.71 9.58 5.72
N SER A 34 4.93 8.86 6.81
CA SER A 34 3.95 7.88 7.30
C SER A 34 2.72 8.58 7.92
N THR A 35 1.54 8.22 7.43
CA THR A 35 0.24 8.72 7.94
C THR A 35 -0.12 8.09 9.29
N PHE A 36 0.57 7.03 9.72
CA PHE A 36 0.18 6.25 10.89
C PHE A 36 0.95 6.66 12.16
N ILE A 37 0.45 7.72 12.80
CA ILE A 37 1.00 8.31 14.04
C ILE A 37 1.30 7.25 15.14
N PRO A 38 0.43 6.25 15.41
CA PRO A 38 0.68 5.30 16.50
C PRO A 38 1.89 4.36 16.28
N ILE A 39 2.17 3.96 15.04
CA ILE A 39 3.31 3.10 14.73
C ILE A 39 4.61 3.90 14.90
N LEU A 40 4.63 5.13 14.40
CA LEU A 40 5.79 6.02 14.52
C LEU A 40 6.05 6.40 15.98
N ALA A 41 5.02 6.65 16.78
CA ALA A 41 5.19 6.93 18.20
C ALA A 41 5.78 5.73 18.96
N ASN A 42 5.32 4.52 18.66
CA ASN A 42 5.82 3.30 19.30
C ASN A 42 7.28 2.98 18.93
N SER A 43 7.77 3.34 17.75
CA SER A 43 9.18 3.10 17.40
C SER A 43 10.16 3.91 18.26
N PHE A 44 9.72 5.05 18.82
CA PHE A 44 10.53 5.87 19.73
C PHE A 44 10.19 5.65 21.21
N ALA A 45 9.09 4.97 21.51
CA ALA A 45 8.67 4.69 22.88
C ALA A 45 9.48 3.49 23.44
N ARG A 46 10.21 3.70 24.55
CA ARG A 46 10.82 2.60 25.31
C ARG A 46 9.84 1.85 26.20
N HIS A 47 8.83 2.56 26.70
CA HIS A 47 7.82 2.03 27.60
C HIS A 47 6.46 2.45 27.10
N THR A 48 5.64 1.46 26.76
CA THR A 48 4.26 1.69 26.39
C THR A 48 3.34 0.87 27.28
N THR A 49 2.25 1.49 27.71
CA THR A 49 1.24 0.87 28.58
C THR A 49 -0.13 1.09 27.95
N GLU A 50 -0.92 0.03 27.89
CA GLU A 50 -2.33 0.11 27.54
C GLU A 50 -3.13 0.19 28.84
N MET A 51 -4.06 1.14 28.92
CA MET A 51 -5.05 1.20 29.99
C MET A 51 -6.41 0.92 29.38
N LEU A 52 -7.16 0.02 30.02
CA LEU A 52 -8.49 -0.32 29.58
C LEU A 52 -9.42 0.86 29.90
N VAL A 53 -9.89 1.53 28.85
CA VAL A 53 -10.87 2.59 28.94
C VAL A 53 -12.21 2.01 28.53
N GLU A 54 -13.18 2.07 29.45
CA GLU A 54 -14.54 1.69 29.15
C GLU A 54 -15.11 2.69 28.15
N HIS A 55 -15.34 2.22 26.93
CA HIS A 55 -16.02 3.01 25.92
C HIS A 55 -17.51 2.83 26.16
N ALA A 56 -18.18 3.87 26.64
CA ALA A 56 -19.63 3.86 26.73
C ALA A 56 -20.22 3.52 25.35
N GLU A 57 -21.26 2.68 25.34
CA GLU A 57 -22.06 2.47 24.14
C GLU A 57 -22.56 3.82 23.63
N ARG A 58 -22.55 4.00 22.31
CA ARG A 58 -23.04 5.25 21.72
C ARG A 58 -24.53 5.39 22.07
N GLU A 59 -24.84 6.33 22.95
CA GLU A 59 -26.22 6.69 23.31
C GLU A 59 -27.05 7.08 22.09
N HIS A 60 -26.44 7.67 21.05
CA HIS A 60 -27.09 8.06 19.79
C HIS A 60 -26.20 7.82 18.56
N GLY A 61 -26.79 7.24 17.52
CA GLY A 61 -26.26 7.20 16.16
C GLY A 61 -25.90 5.80 15.66
N ASP A 62 -26.43 5.44 14.49
CA ASP A 62 -26.04 4.22 13.77
C ASP A 62 -24.56 4.27 13.34
N SER A 63 -23.91 3.10 13.32
CA SER A 63 -22.58 2.96 12.72
C SER A 63 -22.59 3.52 11.30
N LYS A 64 -21.84 4.62 11.07
CA LYS A 64 -21.64 5.17 9.71
C LYS A 64 -20.84 4.25 8.78
N TYR A 65 -20.39 3.09 9.26
CA TYR A 65 -19.66 2.11 8.49
C TYR A 65 -20.60 0.98 8.05
N SER A 66 -21.06 1.03 6.80
CA SER A 66 -21.63 -0.15 6.16
C SER A 66 -20.50 -1.08 5.71
N PRO A 67 -20.70 -2.41 5.71
CA PRO A 67 -19.71 -3.37 5.20
C PRO A 67 -19.28 -3.03 3.76
N MET A 68 -20.19 -2.53 2.93
CA MET A 68 -19.91 -2.04 1.58
C MET A 68 -18.95 -0.84 1.57
N ARG A 69 -19.14 0.12 2.50
CA ARG A 69 -18.29 1.30 2.63
C ARG A 69 -16.90 0.94 3.15
N LEU A 70 -16.79 -0.12 3.95
CA LEU A 70 -15.51 -0.67 4.43
C LEU A 70 -14.73 -1.38 3.31
N VAL A 71 -15.41 -2.16 2.47
CA VAL A 71 -14.81 -2.78 1.27
C VAL A 71 -14.34 -1.73 0.28
N ASN A 72 -15.17 -0.72 -0.01
CA ASN A 72 -14.78 0.40 -0.88
C ASN A 72 -13.58 1.16 -0.31
N LEU A 73 -13.54 1.38 1.01
CA LEU A 73 -12.40 2.01 1.67
C LEU A 73 -11.11 1.18 1.52
N MET A 74 -11.19 -0.15 1.61
CA MET A 74 -10.06 -1.05 1.36
C MET A 74 -9.59 -0.97 -0.09
N PHE A 75 -10.49 -0.98 -1.07
CA PHE A 75 -10.15 -0.81 -2.48
C PHE A 75 -9.52 0.56 -2.75
N ASP A 76 -10.08 1.63 -2.21
CA ASP A 76 -9.52 2.98 -2.30
C ASP A 76 -8.11 3.05 -1.67
N LEU A 77 -7.92 2.41 -0.51
CA LEU A 77 -6.61 2.37 0.15
C LEU A 77 -5.57 1.59 -0.67
N ILE A 78 -5.93 0.41 -1.20
CA ILE A 78 -5.05 -0.40 -2.06
C ILE A 78 -4.68 0.38 -3.33
N THR A 79 -5.64 1.11 -3.91
CA THR A 79 -5.45 1.88 -5.14
C THR A 79 -4.66 3.17 -4.90
N CYS A 80 -4.84 3.83 -3.74
CA CYS A 80 -4.22 5.12 -3.43
C CYS A 80 -2.83 5.03 -2.79
N MET A 81 -2.46 3.89 -2.19
CA MET A 81 -1.25 3.78 -1.36
C MET A 81 -0.22 2.78 -1.88
N THR A 82 -0.53 2.02 -2.93
CA THR A 82 0.35 0.93 -3.37
C THR A 82 0.33 0.68 -4.88
N THR A 83 1.51 0.41 -5.44
CA THR A 83 1.68 -0.15 -6.80
C THR A 83 1.53 -1.67 -6.83
N THR A 84 1.23 -2.30 -5.69
CA THR A 84 1.07 -3.74 -5.54
C THR A 84 0.03 -4.38 -6.48
N PRO A 85 -1.17 -3.81 -6.75
CA PRO A 85 -2.11 -4.41 -7.70
C PRO A 85 -1.55 -4.45 -9.13
N LEU A 86 -0.77 -3.44 -9.52
CA LEU A 86 -0.16 -3.36 -10.85
C LEU A 86 1.04 -4.32 -10.97
N ARG A 87 1.79 -4.51 -9.88
CA ARG A 87 2.86 -5.51 -9.80
C ARG A 87 2.31 -6.94 -9.87
N LEU A 88 1.14 -7.19 -9.26
CA LEU A 88 0.46 -8.49 -9.35
C LEU A 88 0.05 -8.81 -10.81
N LEU A 89 -0.43 -7.81 -11.56
CA LEU A 89 -0.74 -7.97 -12.97
C LEU A 89 0.47 -8.40 -13.80
N SER A 90 1.67 -7.91 -13.46
CA SER A 90 2.92 -8.32 -14.11
C SER A 90 3.22 -9.81 -13.87
N ILE A 91 3.01 -10.29 -12.64
CA ILE A 91 3.24 -11.69 -12.25
C ILE A 91 2.25 -12.61 -12.95
N ILE A 92 0.97 -12.22 -13.00
CA ILE A 92 -0.09 -12.95 -13.71
C ILE A 92 0.21 -12.97 -15.21
N GLY A 93 0.59 -11.84 -15.80
CA GLY A 93 0.97 -11.76 -17.21
C GLY A 93 2.15 -12.68 -17.54
N PHE A 94 3.18 -12.70 -16.68
CA PHE A 94 4.33 -13.58 -16.84
C PHE A 94 3.96 -15.07 -16.74
N SER A 95 3.17 -15.47 -15.75
CA SER A 95 2.74 -16.86 -15.62
C SER A 95 1.88 -17.31 -16.81
N MET A 96 1.01 -16.43 -17.31
CA MET A 96 0.17 -16.71 -18.47
C MET A 96 0.98 -16.81 -19.77
N ALA A 97 1.97 -15.93 -19.96
CA ALA A 97 2.91 -16.02 -21.07
C ALA A 97 3.73 -17.32 -21.02
N LEU A 98 4.24 -17.70 -19.84
CA LEU A 98 4.99 -18.94 -19.64
C LEU A 98 4.16 -20.18 -19.97
N LEU A 99 2.91 -20.24 -19.48
CA LEU A 99 1.97 -21.32 -19.81
C LEU A 99 1.65 -21.35 -21.31
N GLY A 100 1.48 -20.19 -21.94
CA GLY A 100 1.27 -20.08 -23.38
C GLY A 100 2.44 -20.64 -24.20
N VAL A 101 3.69 -20.32 -23.81
CA VAL A 101 4.89 -20.87 -24.45
C VAL A 101 4.99 -22.39 -24.25
N LEU A 102 4.73 -22.87 -23.04
CA LEU A 102 4.76 -24.31 -22.75
C LEU A 102 3.70 -25.07 -23.56
N PHE A 103 2.50 -24.50 -23.66
CA PHE A 103 1.41 -25.04 -24.47
C PHE A 103 1.76 -25.03 -25.97
N ALA A 104 2.37 -23.95 -26.47
CA ALA A 104 2.87 -23.89 -27.85
C ALA A 104 3.90 -24.98 -28.14
N ALA A 105 4.88 -25.16 -27.23
CA ALA A 105 5.91 -26.19 -27.36
C ALA A 105 5.31 -27.61 -27.38
N LEU A 106 4.35 -27.88 -26.49
CA LEU A 106 3.62 -29.15 -26.45
C LEU A 106 2.92 -29.43 -27.77
N LEU A 107 2.23 -28.43 -28.35
CA LEU A 107 1.53 -28.58 -29.63
C LEU A 107 2.50 -28.83 -30.79
N ILE A 108 3.68 -28.20 -30.79
CA ILE A 108 4.71 -28.46 -31.81
C ILE A 108 5.19 -29.92 -31.72
N VAL A 109 5.47 -30.42 -30.52
CA VAL A 109 5.88 -31.82 -30.32
C VAL A 109 4.79 -32.79 -30.77
N LEU A 110 3.53 -32.54 -30.36
CA LEU A 110 2.40 -33.38 -30.75
C LEU A 110 2.19 -33.40 -32.27
N ARG A 111 2.37 -32.25 -32.93
CA ARG A 111 2.29 -32.14 -34.39
C ARG A 111 3.38 -32.94 -35.11
N LEU A 112 4.59 -32.99 -34.55
CA LEU A 112 5.69 -33.77 -35.12
C LEU A 112 5.45 -35.28 -34.99
N ILE A 113 4.80 -35.73 -33.91
CA ILE A 113 4.55 -37.15 -33.64
C ILE A 113 3.29 -37.66 -34.37
N PHE A 114 2.17 -36.92 -34.27
CA PHE A 114 0.86 -37.35 -34.76
C PHE A 114 0.45 -36.75 -36.12
N GLY A 115 1.30 -35.89 -36.71
CA GLY A 115 1.03 -35.23 -37.98
C GLY A 115 0.08 -34.03 -37.89
N ALA A 116 -0.18 -33.39 -39.03
CA ALA A 116 -0.94 -32.13 -39.11
C ALA A 116 -2.45 -32.29 -38.84
N THR A 117 -3.01 -33.48 -39.03
CA THR A 117 -4.45 -33.76 -38.87
C THR A 117 -4.94 -33.66 -37.42
N TRP A 118 -4.05 -33.90 -36.45
CA TRP A 118 -4.38 -33.84 -35.03
C TRP A 118 -4.51 -32.41 -34.48
N ALA A 119 -3.94 -31.41 -35.18
CA ALA A 119 -3.85 -30.04 -34.70
C ALA A 119 -5.09 -29.17 -34.99
N GLY A 120 -6.21 -29.76 -35.44
CA GLY A 120 -7.45 -29.04 -35.74
C GLY A 120 -7.23 -27.89 -36.73
N ASP A 121 -6.56 -28.17 -37.85
CA ASP A 121 -6.16 -27.21 -38.90
C ASP A 121 -5.40 -25.96 -38.40
N GLY A 122 -4.73 -26.07 -37.24
CA GLY A 122 -3.93 -24.98 -36.67
C GLY A 122 -4.69 -24.10 -35.67
N THR A 123 -5.95 -24.40 -35.36
CA THR A 123 -6.74 -23.65 -34.36
C THR A 123 -6.06 -23.65 -32.99
N PHE A 124 -5.48 -24.76 -32.56
CA PHE A 124 -4.75 -24.83 -31.28
C PHE A 124 -3.46 -24.00 -31.28
N VAL A 125 -2.78 -23.89 -32.42
CA VAL A 125 -1.58 -23.05 -32.58
C VAL A 125 -1.97 -21.57 -32.47
N LEU A 126 -3.11 -21.18 -33.03
CA LEU A 126 -3.65 -19.82 -32.90
C LEU A 126 -3.93 -19.46 -31.43
N PHE A 127 -4.54 -20.37 -30.66
CA PHE A 127 -4.76 -20.17 -29.22
C PHE A 127 -3.45 -20.02 -28.44
N ALA A 128 -2.42 -20.80 -28.78
CA ALA A 128 -1.12 -20.68 -28.14
C ALA A 128 -0.45 -19.32 -28.43
N VAL A 129 -0.50 -18.85 -29.69
CA VAL A 129 -0.02 -17.51 -30.07
C VAL A 129 -0.79 -16.41 -29.35
N LEU A 130 -2.13 -16.53 -29.27
CA LEU A 130 -2.98 -15.58 -28.54
C LEU A 130 -2.61 -15.51 -27.06
N PHE A 131 -2.41 -16.64 -26.37
CA PHE A 131 -2.00 -16.62 -24.97
C PHE A 131 -0.63 -15.99 -24.74
N VAL A 132 0.34 -16.22 -25.64
CA VAL A 132 1.64 -15.56 -25.58
C VAL A 132 1.49 -14.04 -25.78
N PHE A 133 0.70 -13.63 -26.77
CA PHE A 133 0.49 -12.21 -27.08
C PHE A 133 -0.24 -11.48 -25.95
N THR A 134 -1.32 -12.05 -25.43
CA THR A 134 -2.08 -11.52 -24.29
C THR A 134 -1.24 -11.50 -23.01
N GLY A 135 -0.43 -12.54 -22.77
CA GLY A 135 0.53 -12.55 -21.65
C GLY A 135 1.53 -11.41 -21.74
N GLY A 136 2.09 -11.15 -22.94
CA GLY A 136 2.96 -10.01 -23.21
C GLY A 136 2.28 -8.65 -22.96
N GLN A 137 1.02 -8.50 -23.37
CA GLN A 137 0.25 -7.27 -23.10
C GLN A 137 0.07 -7.01 -21.59
N PHE A 138 -0.20 -8.06 -20.79
CA PHE A 138 -0.32 -7.92 -19.35
C PHE A 138 1.01 -7.55 -18.67
N ILE A 139 2.13 -8.11 -19.13
CA ILE A 139 3.46 -7.69 -18.67
C ILE A 139 3.68 -6.21 -18.99
N GLY A 140 3.32 -5.77 -20.19
CA GLY A 140 3.40 -4.36 -20.60
C GLY A 140 2.55 -3.42 -19.73
N MET A 141 1.30 -3.78 -19.45
CA MET A 141 0.43 -3.03 -18.54
C MET A 141 1.00 -2.97 -17.12
N GLY A 142 1.60 -4.07 -16.65
CA GLY A 142 2.25 -4.15 -15.35
C GLY A 142 3.45 -3.19 -15.23
N LEU A 143 4.31 -3.14 -16.25
CA LEU A 143 5.44 -2.22 -16.30
C LEU A 143 5.00 -0.76 -16.38
N LEU A 144 3.99 -0.46 -17.21
CA LEU A 144 3.37 0.87 -17.28
C LEU A 144 2.81 1.29 -15.94
N GLY A 145 2.17 0.37 -15.22
CA GLY A 145 1.65 0.62 -13.88
C GLY A 145 2.72 0.96 -12.84
N GLU A 146 3.86 0.25 -12.86
CA GLU A 146 5.02 0.57 -12.01
C GLU A 146 5.58 1.96 -12.34
N TYR A 147 5.66 2.31 -13.62
CA TYR A 147 6.14 3.62 -14.07
C TYR A 147 5.18 4.75 -13.66
N LEU A 148 3.87 4.59 -13.90
CA LEU A 148 2.85 5.53 -13.44
C LEU A 148 2.86 5.68 -11.92
N GLY A 149 3.07 4.60 -11.18
CA GLY A 149 3.17 4.62 -9.73
C GLY A 149 4.32 5.48 -9.21
N ARG A 150 5.49 5.36 -9.84
CA ARG A 150 6.65 6.22 -9.54
C ARG A 150 6.39 7.67 -9.89
N MET A 151 5.84 7.92 -11.08
CA MET A 151 5.45 9.27 -11.50
C MET A 151 4.43 9.90 -10.54
N TYR A 152 3.42 9.14 -10.13
CA TYR A 152 2.42 9.59 -9.16
C TYR A 152 3.09 9.93 -7.83
N SER A 153 4.02 9.10 -7.34
CA SER A 153 4.74 9.39 -6.09
C SER A 153 5.60 10.65 -6.16
N ASP A 154 6.21 10.93 -7.32
CA ASP A 154 7.01 12.14 -7.54
C ASP A 154 6.14 13.40 -7.65
N VAL A 155 5.02 13.33 -8.38
CA VAL A 155 4.06 14.44 -8.51
C VAL A 155 3.35 14.74 -7.18
N ARG A 156 3.22 13.75 -6.29
CA ARG A 156 2.60 13.88 -4.98
C ARG A 156 3.46 14.63 -3.95
N ALA A 157 4.45 15.42 -4.38
CA ALA A 157 5.18 16.40 -3.55
C ALA A 157 4.28 17.52 -2.97
N ARG A 158 3.01 17.22 -2.65
CA ARG A 158 2.05 18.12 -2.03
C ARG A 158 2.37 18.28 -0.54
N PRO A 159 2.37 19.51 -0.01
CA PRO A 159 2.52 19.76 1.42
C PRO A 159 1.38 19.05 2.19
N ARG A 160 1.72 18.42 3.32
CA ARG A 160 0.80 17.56 4.11
C ARG A 160 -0.46 18.28 4.60
N PHE A 161 -0.37 19.59 4.77
CA PHE A 161 -1.47 20.46 5.18
C PHE A 161 -1.16 21.87 4.69
N PHE A 162 -2.21 22.65 4.46
CA PHE A 162 -2.11 24.08 4.21
C PHE A 162 -2.72 24.79 5.42
N ILE A 163 -1.98 25.71 6.04
CA ILE A 163 -2.49 26.50 7.15
C ILE A 163 -3.19 27.72 6.56
N GLU A 164 -4.52 27.73 6.59
CA GLU A 164 -5.31 28.87 6.08
C GLU A 164 -5.29 30.06 7.04
N LYS A 165 -5.38 29.80 8.36
CA LYS A 165 -5.34 30.84 9.39
C LYS A 165 -4.88 30.27 10.72
N VAL A 166 -3.92 30.94 11.38
CA VAL A 166 -3.54 30.65 12.76
C VAL A 166 -4.32 31.60 13.68
N CYS A 167 -5.27 31.08 14.44
CA CYS A 167 -6.11 31.88 15.34
C CYS A 167 -5.58 31.96 16.78
N ALA A 168 -4.35 31.49 17.06
CA ALA A 168 -3.72 31.54 18.37
C ALA A 168 -2.67 32.66 18.48
N ALA A 169 -2.69 33.36 19.61
CA ALA A 169 -1.86 34.51 19.92
C ALA A 169 -0.37 34.14 20.06
N HIS A 170 0.47 34.92 19.36
CA HIS A 170 1.91 35.17 19.54
C HIS A 170 2.82 34.02 20.01
N PRO A 171 3.88 33.65 19.26
CA PRO A 171 4.90 32.75 19.76
C PRO A 171 5.64 33.42 20.93
N ARG A 172 5.71 32.74 22.08
CA ARG A 172 6.76 33.05 23.07
C ARG A 172 8.09 32.88 22.34
N SER A 173 8.89 33.95 22.26
CA SER A 173 10.28 33.88 21.82
C SER A 173 10.99 32.72 22.56
N PRO A 174 11.86 31.95 21.90
CA PRO A 174 12.72 31.03 22.64
C PRO A 174 13.49 31.81 23.71
N PRO A 175 13.77 31.22 24.89
CA PRO A 175 14.65 31.86 25.85
C PRO A 175 15.99 32.13 25.16
N THR A 176 16.36 33.41 25.09
CA THR A 176 17.66 33.88 24.65
C THR A 176 18.72 33.18 25.50
N ALA A 177 19.34 32.12 24.97
CA ALA A 177 20.59 31.62 25.48
C ALA A 177 21.64 32.69 25.18
N SER A 178 21.82 33.59 26.14
CA SER A 178 22.99 34.45 26.24
C SER A 178 24.19 33.54 26.50
N ILE A 179 24.83 33.10 25.41
CA ILE A 179 26.21 32.63 25.47
C ILE A 179 27.06 33.91 25.53
N LEU A 180 27.28 34.37 26.75
CA LEU A 180 28.45 35.14 27.14
C LEU A 180 29.50 34.11 27.60
N LEU A 181 30.75 34.37 27.17
CA LEU A 181 32.00 33.61 27.33
C LEU A 181 32.29 32.58 26.24
#